data_AF-A0A349PTV1-F1
#
_entry.id   AF-A0A349PTV1-F1
#
_cell.length_a   1.000
_cell.length_b   1.000
_cell.length_c   1.000
_cell.angle_alpha   90.00
_cell.angle_beta   90.00
_cell.angle_gamma   90.00
#
_symmetry.space_group_name_H-M   'P 1'
#
loop_
_entity.id
_entity.type
_entity.pdbx_description
1 polymer ?
#
loop_
_entity_poly.entity_id
_entity_poly.type
_entity_poly.pdbx_seq_one_letter_code
_entity_poly.pdbx_strand_id
1 'polypeptide(L)'
;LAPALDKIGIPAETAPLLFIRPISGSGALAVGSEIMDSYGVDSYVGRVAAVMLGSSETTFYTVAVYYGAAGITKTRYTIPAALCADVVMFLASAFFVRLLMGA
;
A
#
# COMPACT_ATOMS: atom_id res chain seq x y z
N LEU A 1 9.84 2.85 15.90
CA LEU A 1 9.10 3.45 14.76
C LEU A 1 7.73 4.01 15.17
N ALA A 2 6.97 3.32 16.04
CA ALA A 2 5.65 3.76 16.53
C ALA A 2 5.50 5.26 16.88
N PRO A 3 6.37 5.90 17.71
CA PRO A 3 6.15 7.30 18.10
C PRO A 3 6.39 8.33 16.98
N ALA A 4 7.07 7.94 15.89
CA ALA A 4 7.23 8.79 14.71
C ALA A 4 6.05 8.64 13.74
N LEU A 5 5.48 7.44 13.64
CA LEU A 5 4.31 7.13 12.81
C LEU A 5 3.03 7.76 13.38
N ASP A 6 2.84 7.72 14.70
CA ASP A 6 1.70 8.39 15.38
C ASP A 6 1.72 9.91 15.20
N LYS A 7 2.90 10.53 15.18
CA LYS A 7 3.03 11.98 14.92
C LYS A 7 2.65 12.36 13.49
N ILE A 8 2.84 11.44 12.53
CA ILE A 8 2.48 11.63 11.11
C ILE A 8 1.03 11.15 10.86
N GLY A 9 0.45 10.41 11.80
CA GLY A 9 -0.90 9.85 11.72
C GLY A 9 -0.97 8.57 10.90
N ILE A 10 0.12 7.83 10.68
CA ILE A 10 0.06 6.59 9.90
C ILE A 10 -0.30 5.43 10.84
N PRO A 11 -1.39 4.66 10.58
CA PRO A 11 -1.73 3.50 11.39
C PRO A 11 -0.67 2.42 11.28
N ALA A 12 -0.09 1.99 12.41
CA ALA A 12 0.94 0.96 12.44
C ALA A 12 0.41 -0.41 11.94
N GLU A 13 -0.88 -0.64 12.10
CA GLU A 13 -1.63 -1.82 11.69
C GLU A 13 -1.61 -2.01 10.17
N THR A 14 -1.43 -0.92 9.41
CA THR A 14 -1.35 -0.96 7.94
C THR A 14 0.07 -1.23 7.42
N ALA A 15 1.08 -1.27 8.29
CA ALA A 15 2.47 -1.54 7.91
C ALA A 15 2.68 -2.87 7.16
N PRO A 16 1.98 -3.98 7.46
CA PRO A 16 2.13 -5.22 6.68
C PRO A 16 1.77 -5.04 5.20
N LEU A 17 0.82 -4.16 4.87
CA LEU A 17 0.43 -3.88 3.49
C LEU A 17 1.58 -3.25 2.68
N LEU A 18 2.48 -2.48 3.31
CA LEU A 18 3.65 -1.90 2.65
C LEU A 18 4.55 -2.97 2.02
N PHE A 19 4.70 -4.12 2.70
CA PHE A 19 5.56 -5.20 2.25
C PHE A 19 4.83 -6.19 1.35
N ILE A 20 3.56 -6.47 1.65
CA ILE A 20 2.80 -7.52 0.96
C ILE A 20 2.25 -7.02 -0.37
N ARG A 21 1.79 -5.75 -0.45
CA ARG A 21 1.14 -5.20 -1.65
C ARG A 21 2.01 -5.24 -2.91
N PRO A 22 3.31 -4.91 -2.87
CA PRO A 22 4.17 -4.99 -4.06
C PRO A 22 4.39 -6.42 -4.58
N ILE A 23 4.21 -7.43 -3.72
CA ILE A 23 4.49 -8.84 -4.00
C ILE A 23 3.20 -9.59 -4.41
N SER A 24 2.10 -9.37 -3.69
CA SER A 24 0.87 -10.13 -3.84
C SER A 24 -0.38 -9.32 -3.55
N GLY A 25 -1.30 -9.32 -4.52
CA GLY A 25 -2.57 -8.60 -4.43
C GLY A 25 -3.57 -9.35 -3.55
N SER A 26 -3.64 -10.68 -3.70
CA SER A 26 -4.48 -11.53 -2.85
C SER A 26 -4.02 -11.55 -1.40
N GLY A 27 -2.70 -11.55 -1.16
CA GLY A 27 -2.14 -11.44 0.19
C GLY A 27 -2.48 -10.09 0.83
N ALA A 28 -2.36 -9.00 0.07
CA ALA A 28 -2.72 -7.68 0.57
C ALA A 28 -4.22 -7.55 0.86
N LEU A 29 -5.08 -8.13 0.00
CA LEU A 29 -6.52 -8.17 0.25
C LEU A 29 -6.88 -8.96 1.50
N ALA A 30 -6.23 -10.10 1.76
CA ALA A 30 -6.45 -10.87 2.98
C ALA A 30 -6.10 -10.04 4.22
N VAL A 31 -4.92 -9.41 4.23
CA VAL A 31 -4.47 -8.53 5.32
C VAL A 31 -5.40 -7.33 5.50
N GLY A 32 -5.79 -6.66 4.42
CA GLY A 32 -6.69 -5.53 4.50
C GLY A 32 -8.09 -5.93 4.99
N SER A 33 -8.58 -7.10 4.61
CA SER A 33 -9.83 -7.65 5.14
C SER A 33 -9.73 -7.93 6.64
N GLU A 34 -8.61 -8.48 7.12
CA GLU A 34 -8.37 -8.73 8.54
C GLU A 34 -8.31 -7.41 9.35
N ILE A 35 -7.67 -6.37 8.79
CA ILE A 35 -7.67 -5.02 9.36
C ILE A 35 -9.10 -4.47 9.44
N MET A 36 -9.88 -4.58 8.36
CA MET A 36 -11.26 -4.10 8.33
C MET A 36 -12.18 -4.85 9.28
N ASP A 37 -11.96 -6.16 9.47
CA ASP A 37 -12.70 -6.98 10.43
C ASP A 37 -12.35 -6.61 11.88
N SER A 38 -11.06 -6.35 12.14
CA SER A 38 -10.56 -6.03 13.49
C SER A 38 -10.90 -4.62 13.95
N TYR A 39 -10.85 -3.63 13.06
CA TYR A 39 -10.99 -2.21 13.40
C TYR A 39 -12.29 -1.58 12.86
N GLY A 40 -13.00 -2.27 11.96
CA GLY A 40 -14.18 -1.74 11.26
C GLY A 40 -13.82 -0.99 9.98
N VAL A 41 -14.64 -1.17 8.93
CA VAL A 41 -14.43 -0.56 7.59
C VAL A 41 -14.46 0.97 7.60
N ASP A 42 -15.23 1.57 8.50
CA ASP A 42 -15.37 3.02 8.64
C ASP A 42 -14.35 3.65 9.59
N SER A 43 -13.53 2.84 10.26
CA SER A 43 -12.46 3.35 11.12
C SER A 43 -11.38 4.04 10.29
N TYR A 44 -10.60 4.91 10.95
CA TYR A 44 -9.43 5.52 10.32
C TYR A 44 -8.49 4.47 9.72
N VAL A 45 -8.19 3.40 10.47
CA VAL A 45 -7.32 2.31 10.04
C VAL A 45 -7.92 1.57 8.83
N GLY A 46 -9.21 1.25 8.88
CA GLY A 46 -9.93 0.59 7.80
C GLY A 46 -9.98 1.41 6.51
N ARG A 47 -10.21 2.73 6.62
CA ARG A 47 -10.19 3.66 5.49
C ARG A 47 -8.80 3.81 4.89
N VAL A 48 -7.74 3.91 5.71
CA VAL A 48 -6.36 3.92 5.21
C VAL A 48 -6.04 2.62 4.49
N ALA A 49 -6.38 1.46 5.06
CA ALA A 49 -6.19 0.17 4.40
C ALA A 49 -6.95 0.09 3.06
N ALA A 50 -8.19 0.58 3.01
CA ALA A 50 -8.98 0.63 1.77
C ALA A 50 -8.31 1.48 0.68
N VAL A 51 -7.85 2.69 1.03
CA VAL A 51 -7.19 3.60 0.08
C VAL A 51 -5.86 3.01 -0.39
N MET A 52 -5.07 2.40 0.50
CA MET A 52 -3.84 1.72 0.12
C MET A 52 -4.10 0.57 -0.86
N LEU A 53 -5.13 -0.24 -0.60
CA LEU A 53 -5.52 -1.32 -1.50
C LEU A 53 -6.03 -0.79 -2.84
N GLY A 54 -6.72 0.34 -2.88
CA GLY A 54 -7.23 0.92 -4.13
C GLY A 54 -6.20 1.70 -4.96
N SER A 55 -5.09 2.14 -4.35
CA SER A 55 -4.17 3.12 -4.98
C SER A 55 -2.94 2.52 -5.64
N SER A 56 -2.68 1.23 -5.48
CA SER A 56 -1.50 0.58 -6.07
C SER A 56 -1.79 -0.80 -6.64
N GLU A 57 -0.84 -1.33 -7.38
CA GLU A 57 -0.85 -2.68 -7.94
C GLU A 57 0.33 -3.50 -7.41
N THR A 58 0.41 -4.76 -7.84
CA THR A 58 1.46 -5.70 -7.44
C THR A 58 2.77 -5.49 -8.21
N THR A 59 3.57 -4.48 -7.83
CA THR A 59 4.81 -4.06 -8.49
C THR A 59 5.62 -5.16 -9.18
N PHE A 60 6.01 -6.23 -8.47
CA PHE A 60 6.85 -7.29 -9.08
C PHE A 60 6.09 -8.12 -10.11
N TYR A 61 4.83 -8.46 -9.83
CA TYR A 61 3.98 -9.20 -10.74
C TYR A 61 3.63 -8.36 -11.99
N THR A 62 3.24 -7.11 -11.80
CA THR A 62 2.91 -6.18 -12.87
C THR A 62 4.11 -5.96 -13.80
N VAL A 63 5.30 -5.79 -13.24
CA VAL A 63 6.54 -5.71 -14.04
C VAL A 63 6.76 -7.00 -14.80
N ALA A 64 6.70 -8.17 -14.15
CA ALA A 64 6.95 -9.46 -14.82
C ALA A 64 5.98 -9.70 -16.00
N VAL A 65 4.68 -9.48 -15.78
CA VAL A 65 3.65 -9.72 -16.79
C VAL A 65 3.74 -8.69 -17.92
N TYR A 66 3.80 -7.40 -17.61
CA TYR A 66 3.78 -6.37 -18.65
C TYR A 66 5.10 -6.27 -19.40
N TYR A 67 6.23 -6.40 -18.72
CA TYR A 67 7.53 -6.38 -19.40
C TYR A 67 7.73 -7.66 -20.20
N GLY A 68 7.26 -8.81 -19.69
CA GLY A 68 7.25 -10.07 -20.43
C GLY A 68 6.44 -9.97 -21.73
N ALA A 69 5.21 -9.42 -21.66
CA ALA A 69 4.35 -9.23 -22.83
C ALA A 69 4.92 -8.22 -23.84
N ALA A 70 5.59 -7.16 -23.36
CA ALA A 70 6.20 -6.13 -24.20
C ALA A 70 7.64 -6.45 -24.66
N GLY A 71 8.22 -7.59 -24.26
CA GLY A 71 9.61 -7.96 -24.58
C GLY A 71 10.67 -7.07 -23.94
N ILE A 72 10.34 -6.38 -22.84
CA ILE A 72 11.25 -5.44 -22.15
C ILE A 72 12.13 -6.23 -21.18
N THR A 73 13.45 -6.16 -21.37
CA THR A 73 14.43 -6.85 -20.51
C THR A 73 15.13 -5.92 -19.52
N LYS A 74 15.02 -4.60 -19.69
CA LYS A 74 15.72 -3.60 -18.87
C LYS A 74 14.85 -3.17 -17.68
N THR A 75 15.04 -3.80 -16.52
CA THR A 75 14.27 -3.50 -15.28
C THR A 75 15.04 -2.72 -14.22
N ARG A 76 16.35 -2.45 -14.43
CA ARG A 76 17.29 -1.91 -13.43
C ARG A 76 16.80 -0.67 -12.67
N TYR A 77 16.02 0.19 -13.32
CA TYR A 77 15.51 1.44 -12.73
C TYR A 77 14.03 1.36 -12.38
N THR A 78 13.29 0.47 -13.03
CA THR A 78 11.86 0.31 -12.83
C THR A 78 11.54 -0.17 -11.42
N ILE A 79 12.27 -1.18 -10.93
CA ILE A 79 12.00 -1.75 -9.60
C ILE A 79 12.25 -0.71 -8.49
N PRO A 80 13.41 -0.03 -8.41
CA PRO A 80 13.60 1.01 -7.40
C PRO A 80 12.59 2.16 -7.52
N ALA A 81 12.27 2.61 -8.73
CA ALA A 81 11.29 3.68 -8.94
C ALA A 81 9.89 3.28 -8.49
N ALA A 82 9.45 2.05 -8.79
CA ALA A 82 8.16 1.52 -8.38
C ALA A 82 8.07 1.35 -6.85
N LEU A 83 9.12 0.82 -6.22
CA LEU A 83 9.17 0.72 -4.76
C LEU A 83 9.16 2.09 -4.07
N CYS A 84 9.82 3.10 -4.64
CA CYS A 84 9.69 4.47 -4.16
C CYS A 84 8.25 4.98 -4.29
N ALA A 85 7.57 4.68 -5.40
CA ALA A 85 6.16 5.03 -5.58
C ALA A 85 5.26 4.31 -4.56
N ASP A 86 5.53 3.04 -4.25
CA ASP A 86 4.80 2.27 -3.22
C ASP A 86 4.95 2.92 -1.82
N VAL A 87 6.14 3.38 -1.47
CA VAL A 87 6.38 4.12 -0.21
C VAL A 87 5.63 5.45 -0.21
N VAL A 88 5.68 6.22 -1.29
CA VAL A 88 4.94 7.49 -1.39
C VAL A 88 3.44 7.26 -1.32
N MET A 89 2.93 6.22 -1.98
CA MET A 89 1.52 5.82 -1.93
C MET A 89 1.10 5.53 -0.49
N PHE A 90 1.89 4.75 0.26
CA PHE A 90 1.62 4.46 1.66
C PHE A 90 1.46 5.73 2.52
N LEU A 91 2.42 6.65 2.39
CA LEU A 91 2.40 7.92 3.14
C LEU A 91 1.22 8.80 2.71
N ALA A 92 0.94 8.85 1.39
CA ALA A 92 -0.14 9.63 0.83
C ALA A 92 -1.52 9.10 1.25
N SER A 93 -1.72 7.79 1.31
CA SER A 93 -2.99 7.19 1.77
C SER A 93 -3.34 7.66 3.19
N ALA A 94 -2.41 7.54 4.13
CA ALA A 94 -2.64 8.00 5.51
C ALA A 94 -2.92 9.51 5.58
N PHE A 95 -2.14 10.31 4.84
CA PHE A 95 -2.29 11.77 4.79
C PHE A 95 -3.64 12.20 4.23
N PHE A 96 -4.03 11.69 3.05
CA PHE A 96 -5.27 12.10 2.38
C PHE A 96 -6.52 11.57 3.07
N VAL A 97 -6.50 10.37 3.66
CA VAL A 97 -7.63 9.90 4.49
C VAL A 97 -7.83 10.85 5.66
N ARG A 98 -6.75 11.25 6.35
CA ARG A 98 -6.85 12.19 7.46
C ARG A 98 -7.34 13.58 7.02
N LEU A 99 -6.86 14.07 5.87
CA LEU A 99 -7.21 15.39 5.35
C LEU A 99 -8.66 15.47 4.85
N LEU A 100 -9.14 14.44 4.15
CA LEU A 100 -10.42 14.46 3.45
C LEU A 100 -11.56 13.78 4.22
N MET A 101 -11.26 12.77 5.02
CA MET A 101 -12.26 11.93 5.70
C MET A 101 -12.29 12.12 7.22
N GLY A 102 -11.33 12.89 7.77
CA GLY A 102 -11.11 13.01 9.22
C GLY A 102 -10.43 11.77 9.80
N ALA A 103 -9.80 11.94 10.96
CA ALA A 103 -9.29 10.85 11.79
C ALA A 103 -10.34 10.42 12.81
#